data_AF-A0A956VM09-F1
#
_entry.id   AF-A0A956VM09-F1
#
_cell.length_a   1.000
_cell.length_b   1.000
_cell.length_c   1.000
_cell.angle_alpha   90.00
_cell.angle_beta   90.00
_cell.angle_gamma   90.00
#
_symmetry.space_group_name_H-M   'P 1'
#
loop_
_entity.id
_entity.type
_entity.pdbx_description
1 polymer ?
#
loop_
_entity_poly.entity_id
_entity_poly.type
_entity_poly.pdbx_seq_one_letter_code
_entity_poly.pdbx_strand_id
1 'polypeptide(L)'
;MSRTVSTRRSLTAAALLMAGLLLVVTGLFLPTGQSASAQGAEFTFTLYGGNEVPPIASSATGTVTLELGDGEMTYHLQASGAAFTMAHIHNGLAGANGPVVAFLLPVQDPPVTTVDVTGTISEADLLGEFAGN
;
A
#
# COMPACT_ATOMS: atom_id res chain seq x y z
N MET A 1 -58.17 40.18 -8.44
CA MET A 1 -58.79 40.25 -7.09
C MET A 1 -57.71 40.62 -6.08
N SER A 2 -58.01 41.60 -5.21
CA SER A 2 -57.31 42.07 -3.99
C SER A 2 -55.80 42.40 -4.06
N ARG A 3 -55.38 43.68 -4.04
CA ARG A 3 -55.29 44.61 -2.89
C ARG A 3 -54.63 43.99 -1.64
N THR A 4 -53.44 44.46 -1.26
CA THR A 4 -53.23 45.46 -0.18
C THR A 4 -51.74 45.53 0.23
N VAL A 5 -51.26 46.77 0.38
CA VAL A 5 -49.95 47.24 0.85
C VAL A 5 -49.75 46.95 2.34
N SER A 6 -48.53 46.63 2.79
CA SER A 6 -48.06 47.10 4.10
C SER A 6 -46.53 47.13 4.22
N THR A 7 -46.01 48.35 4.16
CA THR A 7 -44.65 48.77 4.49
C THR A 7 -44.45 48.74 6.01
N ARG A 8 -43.38 48.11 6.52
CA ARG A 8 -42.75 48.45 7.80
C ARG A 8 -41.23 48.31 7.64
N ARG A 9 -40.58 49.40 7.21
CA ARG A 9 -39.76 50.28 8.07
C ARG A 9 -38.51 49.58 8.63
N SER A 10 -37.37 49.88 8.00
CA SER A 10 -36.05 50.22 8.59
C SER A 10 -35.67 49.54 9.90
N LEU A 11 -34.46 49.00 10.05
CA LEU A 11 -33.26 49.83 10.32
C LEU A 11 -32.00 49.05 9.95
N THR A 12 -31.18 49.65 9.10
CA THR A 12 -29.76 49.36 8.96
C THR A 12 -29.01 49.80 10.22
N ALA A 13 -28.25 48.89 10.84
CA ALA A 13 -27.05 49.19 11.62
C ALA A 13 -26.06 48.07 11.25
N ALA A 14 -25.07 48.34 10.39
CA ALA A 14 -23.76 48.88 10.77
C ALA A 14 -23.05 47.95 11.77
N ALA A 15 -21.84 47.47 11.56
CA ALA A 15 -20.81 47.70 10.56
C ALA A 15 -19.68 46.68 10.87
N LEU A 16 -18.57 46.78 10.13
CA LEU A 16 -17.22 46.28 10.44
C LEU A 16 -16.93 44.86 9.93
N LEU A 17 -15.91 44.54 9.12
CA LEU A 17 -14.71 45.17 8.53
C LEU A 17 -14.32 44.13 7.43
N MET A 18 -13.98 44.40 6.16
CA MET A 18 -12.94 45.24 5.58
C MET A 18 -13.22 45.39 4.07
N ALA A 19 -12.92 46.58 3.52
CA ALA A 19 -12.74 46.85 2.10
C ALA A 19 -11.72 45.88 1.46
N GLY A 20 -11.74 45.48 0.19
CA GLY A 20 -12.35 46.06 -0.99
C GLY A 20 -11.26 46.28 -2.06
N LEU A 21 -11.21 45.46 -3.11
CA LEU A 21 -10.95 45.90 -4.49
C LEU A 21 -11.38 44.82 -5.49
N LEU A 22 -12.20 45.24 -6.43
CA LEU A 22 -12.84 44.45 -7.48
C LEU A 22 -11.81 44.02 -8.55
N LEU A 23 -11.72 42.72 -8.84
CA LEU A 23 -11.23 42.24 -10.13
C LEU A 23 -12.18 41.15 -10.65
N VAL A 24 -12.97 41.52 -11.65
CA VAL A 24 -13.72 40.55 -12.46
C VAL A 24 -12.68 39.74 -13.24
N VAL A 25 -12.53 38.45 -12.92
CA VAL A 25 -11.82 37.48 -13.76
C VAL A 25 -12.81 36.39 -14.11
N THR A 26 -13.38 36.49 -15.30
CA THR A 26 -13.83 35.34 -16.07
C THR A 26 -12.59 34.49 -16.36
N GLY A 27 -12.46 33.30 -15.75
CA GLY A 27 -11.31 32.46 -16.04
C GLY A 27 -11.18 31.23 -15.17
N LEU A 28 -11.30 30.09 -15.85
CA LEU A 28 -10.58 28.85 -15.57
C LEU A 28 -11.11 28.00 -14.41
N PHE A 29 -11.91 26.99 -14.78
CA PHE A 29 -11.86 25.71 -14.08
C PHE A 29 -10.38 25.30 -14.03
N LEU A 30 -9.75 25.43 -12.86
CA LEU A 30 -8.53 24.69 -12.57
C LEU A 30 -9.03 23.28 -12.25
N PRO A 31 -8.90 22.27 -13.14
CA PRO A 31 -8.78 20.94 -12.61
C PRO A 31 -7.50 21.00 -11.78
N THR A 32 -7.62 21.04 -10.46
CA THR A 32 -6.54 20.55 -9.65
C THR A 32 -6.40 19.10 -10.07
N GLY A 33 -5.49 18.87 -11.03
CA GLY A 33 -4.98 17.56 -11.37
C GLY A 33 -4.33 17.04 -10.11
N GLN A 34 -5.16 16.51 -9.22
CA GLN A 34 -4.74 15.57 -8.22
C GLN A 34 -4.35 14.35 -9.04
N SER A 35 -3.12 14.37 -9.54
CA SER A 35 -2.43 13.14 -9.83
C SER A 35 -2.40 12.41 -8.51
N ALA A 36 -3.38 11.53 -8.29
CA ALA A 36 -3.18 10.42 -7.41
C ALA A 36 -1.98 9.71 -8.03
N SER A 37 -0.78 9.94 -7.49
CA SER A 37 0.25 8.93 -7.62
C SER A 37 -0.45 7.63 -7.20
N ALA A 38 -0.43 6.62 -8.05
CA ALA A 38 -0.78 5.28 -7.61
C ALA A 38 0.23 4.97 -6.51
N GLN A 39 -0.12 5.19 -5.24
CA GLN A 39 0.61 4.56 -4.15
C GLN A 39 0.34 3.08 -4.38
N GLY A 40 1.36 2.33 -4.77
CA GLY A 40 1.29 0.90 -4.85
C GLY A 40 0.67 0.34 -3.57
N ALA A 41 -0.14 -0.70 -3.69
CA ALA A 41 -0.69 -1.35 -2.49
C ALA A 41 0.48 -1.94 -1.68
N GLU A 42 0.58 -1.57 -0.41
CA GLU A 42 1.59 -2.09 0.51
C GLU A 42 0.99 -3.21 1.37
N PHE A 43 1.71 -4.32 1.50
CA PHE A 43 1.34 -5.47 2.31
C PHE A 43 2.50 -5.87 3.22
N THR A 44 2.24 -6.04 4.51
CA THR A 44 3.25 -6.50 5.47
C THR A 44 2.86 -7.84 6.08
N PHE A 45 3.80 -8.78 6.10
CA PHE A 45 3.60 -10.13 6.63
C PHE A 45 4.72 -10.49 7.61
N THR A 46 4.36 -11.25 8.65
CA THR A 46 5.33 -11.88 9.56
C THR A 46 5.60 -13.31 9.11
N LEU A 47 6.87 -13.66 8.90
CA LEU A 47 7.35 -15.00 8.58
C LEU A 47 7.77 -15.69 9.87
N TYR A 48 7.26 -16.90 10.11
CA TYR A 48 7.69 -17.77 11.20
C TYR A 48 7.30 -19.22 10.87
N GLY A 49 7.91 -20.20 11.54
CA GLY A 49 7.71 -21.62 11.24
C GLY A 49 6.27 -22.13 11.33
N GLY A 50 5.37 -21.41 12.02
CA GLY A 50 3.94 -21.73 12.08
C GLY A 50 3.15 -21.40 10.82
N ASN A 51 3.75 -20.64 9.89
CA ASN A 51 3.15 -20.39 8.58
C ASN A 51 3.41 -21.51 7.57
N GLU A 52 4.27 -22.48 7.89
CA GLU A 52 4.50 -23.67 7.07
C GLU A 52 3.47 -24.76 7.39
N VAL A 53 3.21 -25.65 6.43
CA VAL A 53 2.34 -26.81 6.63
C VAL A 53 3.10 -28.09 6.24
N PRO A 54 3.39 -29.01 7.19
CA PRO A 54 3.17 -28.85 8.63
C PRO A 54 4.07 -27.76 9.24
N PRO A 55 3.66 -27.14 10.35
CA PRO A 55 4.47 -26.18 11.07
C PRO A 55 5.84 -26.73 11.47
N ILE A 56 6.88 -25.92 11.32
CA ILE A 56 8.23 -26.26 11.77
C ILE A 56 8.57 -25.56 13.10
N ALA A 57 9.24 -26.27 13.99
CA ALA A 57 9.73 -25.72 15.25
C ALA A 57 11.05 -24.98 15.02
N SER A 58 10.97 -23.68 14.74
CA SER A 58 12.11 -22.78 14.57
C SER A 58 11.88 -21.48 15.34
N SER A 59 12.97 -20.91 15.86
CA SER A 59 12.96 -19.54 16.43
C SER A 59 13.31 -18.47 15.40
N ALA A 60 13.53 -18.84 14.13
CA ALA A 60 13.67 -17.87 13.04
C ALA A 60 12.33 -17.15 12.81
N THR A 61 12.40 -15.83 12.70
CA THR A 61 11.27 -14.94 12.43
C THR A 61 11.68 -13.85 11.44
N GLY A 62 10.73 -13.29 10.72
CA GLY A 62 10.99 -12.14 9.87
C GLY A 62 9.75 -11.32 9.58
N THR A 63 9.97 -10.16 8.99
CA THR A 63 8.95 -9.29 8.43
C THR A 63 9.29 -9.09 6.97
N VAL A 64 8.30 -9.23 6.10
CA VAL A 64 8.40 -8.78 4.71
C VAL A 64 7.35 -7.71 4.46
N THR A 65 7.77 -6.60 3.88
CA THR A 65 6.89 -5.58 3.32
C THR A 65 6.98 -5.66 1.81
N LEU A 66 5.83 -5.78 1.14
CA LEU A 66 5.68 -5.87 -0.31
C LEU A 66 4.99 -4.60 -0.79
N GLU A 67 5.52 -3.95 -1.83
CA GLU A 67 4.87 -2.83 -2.50
C GLU A 67 4.59 -3.22 -3.96
N LEU A 68 3.31 -3.21 -4.33
CA LEU A 68 2.87 -3.55 -5.67
C LEU A 68 2.99 -2.33 -6.60
N GLY A 69 3.89 -2.40 -7.58
CA GLY A 69 4.00 -1.43 -8.67
C GLY A 69 3.27 -1.87 -9.94
N ASP A 70 3.46 -1.11 -11.01
CA ASP A 70 2.93 -1.43 -12.33
C ASP A 70 3.75 -2.56 -12.98
N GLY A 71 3.32 -3.81 -12.76
CA GLY A 71 3.91 -5.02 -13.38
C GLY A 71 5.03 -5.70 -12.58
N GLU A 72 5.44 -5.12 -11.45
CA GLU A 72 6.45 -5.70 -10.56
C GLU A 72 6.07 -5.48 -9.09
N MET A 73 6.57 -6.34 -8.21
CA MET A 73 6.43 -6.21 -6.76
C MET A 73 7.81 -5.99 -6.15
N THR A 74 8.01 -4.86 -5.48
CA THR A 74 9.22 -4.68 -4.67
C THR A 74 8.99 -5.21 -3.27
N TYR A 75 10.05 -5.67 -2.61
CA TYR A 75 9.96 -6.16 -1.24
C TYR A 75 11.15 -5.77 -0.39
N HIS A 76 10.91 -5.62 0.91
CA HIS A 76 11.92 -5.50 1.95
C HIS A 76 11.72 -6.64 2.96
N LEU A 77 12.70 -7.53 3.08
CA LEU A 77 12.72 -8.66 4.00
C LEU A 77 13.76 -8.41 5.09
N GLN A 78 13.31 -8.45 6.34
CA GLN A 78 14.17 -8.52 7.50
C GLN A 78 13.87 -9.80 8.25
N ALA A 79 14.86 -10.66 8.46
CA ALA A 79 14.68 -11.90 9.21
C ALA A 79 15.87 -12.19 10.11
N SER A 80 15.63 -12.85 11.25
CA SER A 80 16.66 -13.23 12.20
C SER A 80 16.24 -14.42 13.07
N GLY A 81 17.20 -15.05 13.77
CA GLY A 81 16.95 -16.07 14.79
C GLY A 81 17.81 -17.32 14.60
N ALA A 82 17.18 -18.50 14.71
CA ALA A 82 17.83 -19.76 14.35
C ALA A 82 18.31 -19.74 12.89
N ALA A 83 19.29 -20.57 12.55
CA ALA A 83 19.81 -20.63 11.19
C ALA A 83 18.71 -21.05 10.19
N PHE A 84 18.56 -20.31 9.10
CA PHE A 84 17.61 -20.55 8.02
C PHE A 84 18.31 -20.51 6.66
N THR A 85 17.71 -21.19 5.68
CA THR A 85 18.31 -21.38 4.35
C THR A 85 17.55 -20.66 3.23
N MET A 86 16.31 -20.24 3.44
CA MET A 86 15.48 -19.65 2.39
C MET A 86 14.27 -18.90 2.97
N ALA A 87 13.70 -18.00 2.19
CA ALA A 87 12.40 -17.37 2.45
C ALA A 87 11.62 -17.28 1.13
N HIS A 88 10.34 -17.61 1.15
CA HIS A 88 9.52 -17.74 -0.06
C HIS A 88 8.04 -17.53 0.23
N ILE A 89 7.26 -17.31 -0.83
CA ILE A 89 5.81 -17.08 -0.80
C ILE A 89 5.11 -18.34 -1.33
N HIS A 90 4.05 -18.77 -0.63
CA HIS A 90 3.15 -19.82 -1.11
C HIS A 90 1.85 -19.22 -1.65
N ASN A 91 1.27 -19.86 -2.67
CA ASN A 91 -0.11 -19.61 -3.06
C ASN A 91 -1.03 -20.69 -2.51
N GLY A 92 -1.77 -20.38 -1.46
CA GLY A 92 -2.71 -21.30 -0.85
C GLY A 92 -3.67 -20.60 0.10
N LEU A 93 -4.75 -21.30 0.47
CA LEU A 93 -5.61 -20.84 1.56
C LEU A 93 -4.80 -20.77 2.86
N ALA A 94 -5.15 -19.84 3.75
CA ALA A 94 -4.50 -19.75 5.06
C ALA A 94 -4.56 -21.09 5.81
N GLY A 95 -3.39 -21.59 6.21
CA GLY A 95 -3.24 -22.89 6.90
C GLY A 95 -3.32 -24.13 6.00
N ALA A 96 -3.40 -23.96 4.67
CA ALA A 96 -3.31 -25.05 3.71
C ALA A 96 -1.97 -25.05 2.98
N ASN A 97 -1.53 -26.24 2.53
CA ASN A 97 -0.33 -26.36 1.71
C ASN A 97 -0.59 -25.84 0.29
N GLY A 98 0.10 -24.77 -0.08
CA GLY A 98 0.11 -24.21 -1.43
C GLY A 98 1.46 -24.37 -2.13
N PRO A 99 1.54 -24.38 -3.47
CA PRO A 99 2.83 -24.32 -4.16
C PRO A 99 3.60 -23.03 -3.81
N VAL A 100 4.93 -23.11 -3.86
CA VAL A 100 5.80 -21.92 -3.80
C VAL A 100 5.68 -21.15 -5.10
N VAL A 101 5.51 -19.83 -5.02
CA VAL A 101 5.28 -18.96 -6.18
C VAL A 101 6.34 -17.89 -6.37
N ALA A 102 7.12 -17.56 -5.34
CA ALA A 102 8.26 -16.64 -5.45
C ALA A 102 9.25 -16.86 -4.31
N PHE A 103 10.53 -16.56 -4.56
CA PHE A 103 11.57 -16.54 -3.55
C PHE A 103 11.87 -15.10 -3.11
N LEU A 104 11.89 -14.87 -1.80
CA LEU A 104 12.33 -13.61 -1.18
C LEU A 104 13.82 -13.68 -0.80
N LEU A 105 14.28 -14.89 -0.48
CA LEU A 105 15.68 -15.24 -0.24
C LEU A 105 15.92 -16.61 -0.89
N PRO A 106 16.72 -16.70 -1.96
CA PRO A 106 17.14 -17.97 -2.55
C PRO A 106 17.89 -18.84 -1.53
N VAL A 107 18.12 -20.11 -1.88
CA VAL A 107 18.84 -21.05 -1.02
C VAL A 107 20.20 -20.48 -0.60
N GLN A 108 20.45 -20.45 0.71
CA GLN A 108 21.70 -20.06 1.34
C GLN A 108 22.45 -21.31 1.81
N ASP A 109 23.70 -21.44 1.37
CA ASP A 109 24.65 -22.44 1.84
C ASP A 109 26.03 -21.75 2.04
N PRO A 110 26.48 -21.55 3.30
CA PRO A 110 25.88 -22.04 4.54
C PRO A 110 24.58 -21.31 4.93
N PRO A 111 23.75 -21.89 5.83
CA PRO A 111 22.60 -21.22 6.43
C PRO A 111 22.98 -19.89 7.10
N VAL A 112 22.07 -18.93 7.07
CA VAL A 112 22.24 -17.59 7.65
C VAL A 112 21.36 -17.41 8.89
N THR A 113 21.74 -16.51 9.79
CA THR A 113 20.99 -16.23 11.02
C THR A 113 20.32 -14.87 11.03
N THR A 114 20.70 -13.98 10.11
CA THR A 114 20.16 -12.63 9.96
C THR A 114 20.24 -12.21 8.50
N VAL A 115 19.18 -11.58 7.98
CA VAL A 115 19.17 -10.91 6.67
C VAL A 115 18.40 -9.59 6.77
N ASP A 116 18.84 -8.62 5.98
CA ASP A 116 18.13 -7.37 5.69
C ASP A 116 18.33 -7.11 4.20
N VAL A 117 17.32 -7.43 3.39
CA VAL A 117 17.43 -7.46 1.93
C VAL A 117 16.23 -6.81 1.29
N THR A 118 16.48 -6.08 0.20
CA THR A 118 15.45 -5.57 -0.71
C THR A 118 15.58 -6.30 -2.04
N GLY A 119 14.45 -6.58 -2.67
CA GLY A 119 14.42 -7.16 -4.00
C GLY A 119 13.17 -6.78 -4.78
N THR A 120 13.08 -7.29 -5.99
CA THR A 120 11.93 -7.15 -6.88
C THR A 120 11.53 -8.53 -7.38
N ILE A 121 10.23 -8.80 -7.42
CA ILE A 121 9.61 -9.96 -8.04
C ILE A 121 8.92 -9.46 -9.30
N SER A 122 9.44 -9.88 -10.45
CA SER A 122 8.81 -9.69 -11.75
C SER A 122 8.02 -10.94 -12.15
N GLU A 123 7.26 -10.84 -13.25
CA GLU A 123 6.60 -11.97 -13.91
C GLU A 123 7.54 -13.14 -14.22
N ALA A 124 8.81 -12.86 -14.51
CA ALA A 124 9.82 -13.87 -14.79
C ALA A 124 10.30 -14.64 -13.54
N ASP A 125 10.11 -14.05 -12.36
CA ASP A 125 10.50 -14.65 -11.08
C ASP A 125 9.39 -15.52 -10.48
N LEU A 126 8.18 -15.44 -11.05
CA LEU A 126 7.03 -16.20 -10.60
C LEU A 126 7.15 -17.68 -10.99
N LEU A 127 6.75 -18.52 -10.06
CA LEU A 127 6.79 -19.99 -10.18
C LEU A 127 5.39 -20.58 -10.18
N GLY A 128 5.31 -21.84 -10.58
CA GLY A 128 4.07 -22.61 -10.57
C GLY A 128 3.05 -22.06 -11.59
N GLU A 129 1.80 -21.93 -11.16
CA GLU A 129 0.71 -21.44 -12.02
C GLU A 129 0.88 -19.99 -12.48
N PHE A 130 1.75 -19.22 -11.81
CA PHE A 130 2.00 -17.82 -12.13
C PHE A 130 3.19 -17.61 -13.08
N ALA A 131 3.93 -18.65 -13.45
CA ALA A 131 5.11 -18.52 -14.30
C ALA A 131 4.76 -18.01 -15.72
N GLY A 132 5.37 -16.90 -16.12
CA GLY A 132 5.26 -16.35 -17.48
C GLY A 132 3.94 -15.67 -17.83
N ASN A 133 3.19 -15.21 -16.82
CA ASN A 133 2.01 -14.34 -17.02
C ASN A 133 2.41 -12.88 -17.19
#